data_AF-A0A2R7LUE5-F1
#
_entry.id   AF-A0A2R7LUE5-F1
#
_cell.length_a   1.000
_cell.length_b   1.000
_cell.length_c   1.000
_cell.angle_alpha   90.00
_cell.angle_beta   90.00
_cell.angle_gamma   90.00
#
_symmetry.space_group_name_H-M   'P 1'
#
loop_
_entity.id
_entity.type
_entity.pdbx_description
1 polymer ?
#
loop_
_entity_poly.entity_id
_entity_poly.type
_entity_poly.pdbx_seq_one_letter_code
_entity_poly.pdbx_strand_id
1 'polypeptide(L)' 'PLRLVIEQHQDYISVSNAINPRNAGETSTKSGLSNLAERYQLWSGNEIIIKNDGKYFSVSFKIMPDENSNN' A
#
# COMPACT_ATOMS: atom_id res chain seq x y z
N PRO A 1 -4.06 -17.51 8.79
CA PRO A 1 -2.84 -17.02 8.10
C PRO A 1 -3.15 -15.82 7.20
N LEU A 2 -2.41 -14.72 7.35
CA LEU A 2 -2.47 -13.57 6.43
C LEU A 2 -1.76 -13.95 5.13
N ARG A 3 -2.43 -13.78 3.98
CA ARG A 3 -1.84 -13.97 2.66
C ARG A 3 -1.72 -12.63 1.98
N LEU A 4 -0.49 -12.22 1.68
CA LEU A 4 -0.17 -11.03 0.92
C LEU A 4 0.25 -11.44 -0.49
N VAL A 5 -0.12 -10.61 -1.46
CA VAL A 5 0.33 -10.68 -2.84
C VAL A 5 1.07 -9.39 -3.13
N ILE A 6 2.29 -9.50 -3.66
CA ILE A 6 3.13 -8.36 -4.04
C ILE A 6 3.45 -8.52 -5.52
N GLU A 7 3.04 -7.54 -6.31
CA GLU A 7 3.15 -7.59 -7.77
C GLU A 7 3.68 -6.25 -8.29
N GLN A 8 4.53 -6.31 -9.31
CA GLN A 8 5.01 -5.14 -10.03
C GLN A 8 4.27 -5.03 -11.37
N HIS A 9 3.68 -3.87 -11.63
CA HIS A 9 3.11 -3.52 -12.93
C HIS A 9 3.73 -2.22 -13.42
N GLN A 10 4.55 -2.31 -14.47
CA GLN A 10 5.34 -1.18 -14.98
C GLN A 10 6.14 -0.55 -13.83
N ASP A 11 5.89 0.73 -13.56
CA ASP A 11 6.57 1.49 -12.52
C ASP A 11 5.89 1.37 -11.16
N TYR A 12 4.90 0.50 -10.95
CA TYR A 12 4.17 0.42 -9.67
C TYR A 12 4.40 -0.91 -8.97
N ILE A 13 4.61 -0.87 -7.65
CA ILE A 13 4.43 -2.03 -6.77
C ILE A 13 3.04 -1.94 -6.20
N SER A 14 2.32 -3.06 -6.21
CA SER A 14 1.06 -3.24 -5.50
C SER A 14 1.20 -4.32 -4.45
N VAL A 15 0.75 -4.02 -3.24
CA VAL A 15 0.61 -4.98 -2.14
C VAL A 15 -0.87 -5.16 -1.89
N SER A 16 -1.35 -6.40 -1.96
CA SER A 16 -2.77 -6.71 -1.77
C SER A 16 -3.03 -7.90 -0.85
N ASN A 17 -4.20 -7.90 -0.23
CA ASN A 17 -4.72 -9.01 0.55
C ASN A 17 -6.21 -9.21 0.28
N ALA A 18 -6.69 -10.45 0.37
CA ALA A 18 -8.12 -10.70 0.38
C ALA A 18 -8.75 -10.10 1.65
N ILE A 19 -9.87 -9.41 1.48
CA ILE A 19 -10.68 -8.90 2.57
C ILE A 19 -11.36 -10.12 3.19
N ASN A 20 -10.97 -10.43 4.43
CA ASN A 20 -11.62 -11.49 5.19
C ASN A 20 -12.80 -10.86 5.94
N PRO A 21 -14.06 -11.20 5.61
CA PRO A 21 -15.23 -10.65 6.30
C PRO A 21 -15.41 -11.23 7.72
N ARG A 22 -14.37 -11.80 8.33
CA ARG A 22 -14.45 -12.28 9.71
C ARG A 22 -14.81 -11.09 10.59
N ASN A 23 -15.87 -11.24 11.38
CA ASN A 23 -16.37 -10.29 12.37
C ASN A 23 -15.21 -9.56 13.06
N ALA A 24 -14.82 -8.43 12.52
CA ALA A 24 -13.67 -7.68 13.00
C ALA A 24 -14.13 -6.92 14.24
N GLY A 25 -14.08 -7.58 15.39
CA GLY A 25 -14.26 -6.96 16.70
C GLY A 25 -13.14 -5.97 17.03
N GLU A 26 -12.10 -5.89 16.20
CA GLU A 26 -11.01 -4.94 16.34
C GLU A 26 -11.16 -3.84 15.29
N THR A 27 -11.58 -2.67 15.77
CA THR A 27 -11.54 -1.42 15.01
C THR A 27 -10.08 -1.17 14.60
N SER A 28 -9.76 -1.35 13.32
CA SER A 28 -8.44 -0.95 12.82
C SER A 28 -8.29 0.55 13.06
N THR A 29 -7.20 0.95 13.71
CA THR A 29 -6.87 2.35 13.97
C THR A 29 -6.65 3.16 12.70
N LYS A 30 -6.63 2.53 11.51
CA LYS A 30 -6.34 3.11 10.18
C LYS A 30 -5.01 3.88 10.08
N SER A 31 -4.27 3.99 11.17
CA SER A 31 -3.05 4.77 11.31
C SER A 31 -1.90 4.24 10.46
N GLY A 32 -1.83 2.93 10.24
CA GLY A 32 -0.79 2.31 9.41
C GLY A 32 -0.81 2.81 7.96
N LEU A 33 -2.00 3.00 7.37
CA LEU A 33 -2.14 3.52 6.01
C LEU A 33 -1.83 5.02 5.94
N SER A 34 -2.30 5.79 6.92
CA SER A 34 -1.99 7.22 7.01
C SER A 34 -0.49 7.47 7.13
N ASN A 35 0.20 6.69 7.96
CA ASN A 35 1.65 6.78 8.12
C ASN A 35 2.40 6.44 6.82
N LEU A 36 1.92 5.44 6.08
CA LEU A 36 2.50 5.08 4.78
C LEU A 36 2.27 6.18 3.75
N ALA A 37 1.05 6.71 3.67
CA ALA A 37 0.69 7.77 2.74
C ALA A 37 1.50 9.05 2.97
N GLU A 38 1.60 9.49 4.23
CA GLU A 38 2.35 10.68 4.61
C GLU A 38 3.84 10.53 4.27
N ARG A 39 4.48 9.41 4.66
CA ARG A 39 5.90 9.19 4.36
C ARG A 39 6.18 9.13 2.85
N TYR A 40 5.33 8.44 2.11
CA TYR A 40 5.49 8.35 0.66
C TYR A 40 5.29 9.72 -0.01
N GLN A 41 4.33 10.52 0.45
CA GLN A 41 4.13 11.89 -0.03
C GLN A 41 5.33 12.78 0.28
N LEU A 42 5.87 12.71 1.50
CA LEU A 42 7.03 13.50 1.90
C LEU A 42 8.28 13.18 1.06
N TRP A 43 8.48 11.92 0.70
CA TRP A 43 9.69 11.49 -0.02
C TRP A 43 9.55 11.64 -1.53
N SER A 44 8.40 11.29 -2.08
CA SER A 44 8.20 11.22 -3.53
C SER A 44 7.44 12.42 -4.11
N GLY A 45 6.77 13.22 -3.28
CA GLY A 45 5.81 14.23 -3.71
C GLY A 45 4.52 13.66 -4.31
N ASN A 46 4.36 12.33 -4.34
CA ASN A 46 3.23 11.63 -4.93
C ASN A 46 2.37 10.96 -3.85
N GLU A 47 1.12 10.72 -4.18
CA GLU A 47 0.20 9.98 -3.32
C GLU A 47 0.24 8.47 -3.62
N ILE A 48 -0.02 7.65 -2.59
CA ILE A 48 -0.27 6.22 -2.77
C ILE A 48 -1.66 5.99 -3.34
N ILE A 49 -1.83 4.91 -4.09
CA ILE A 49 -3.11 4.48 -4.64
C ILE A 49 -3.69 3.41 -3.73
N ILE A 50 -4.88 3.65 -3.20
CA ILE A 50 -5.61 2.67 -2.38
C ILE A 50 -6.83 2.19 -3.16
N LYS A 51 -7.00 0.87 -3.29
CA LYS A 51 -8.21 0.27 -3.86
C LYS A 51 -8.80 -0.76 -2.92
N ASN A 52 -10.11 -0.77 -2.87
CA ASN A 52 -10.91 -1.75 -2.15
C ASN A 52 -12.12 -2.09 -3.02
N ASP A 53 -12.15 -3.30 -3.56
CA ASP A 53 -13.23 -3.79 -4.43
C ASP A 53 -14.24 -4.69 -3.67
N GLY A 54 -14.13 -4.75 -2.34
CA GLY A 54 -14.94 -5.61 -1.47
C GLY A 54 -14.44 -7.05 -1.36
N LYS A 55 -13.55 -7.51 -2.25
CA LYS A 55 -12.91 -8.82 -2.20
C LYS A 55 -11.43 -8.73 -1.85
N TYR A 56 -10.76 -7.70 -2.32
CA TYR A 56 -9.35 -7.40 -2.10
C TYR A 56 -9.17 -5.95 -1.66
N PHE A 57 -8.20 -5.78 -0.76
CA PHE A 57 -7.66 -4.48 -0.41
C PHE A 57 -6.25 -4.41 -1.00
N SER A 58 -5.92 -3.33 -1.70
CA SER A 58 -4.61 -3.14 -2.31
C SER A 58 -4.09 -1.72 -2.13
N VAL A 59 -2.79 -1.61 -1.87
CA VAL A 59 -2.05 -0.35 -1.84
C VAL A 59 -0.99 -0.40 -2.94
N SER A 60 -0.91 0.63 -3.76
CA SER A 60 0.10 0.74 -4.82
C SER A 60 0.86 2.05 -4.74
N PHE A 61 2.14 2.01 -5.06
CA PHE A 61 3.02 3.18 -5.11
C PHE A 61 4.05 3.00 -6.23
N LYS A 62 4.54 4.12 -6.76
CA LYS A 62 5.46 4.14 -7.88
C LYS A 62 6.87 3.80 -7.38
N ILE A 63 7.55 2.89 -8.05
CA ILE A 63 8.99 2.67 -7.94
C ILE A 63 9.64 3.83 -8.68
N MET A 64 10.37 4.66 -7.96
CA MET A 64 11.17 5.71 -8.58
C MET A 64 12.43 5.07 -9.16
N PRO A 65 12.74 5.27 -10.46
CA PRO A 65 13.87 4.61 -11.11
C PRO A 65 15.24 5.13 -10.66
N ASP A 66 15.31 6.16 -9.82
CA ASP A 66 16.55 6.64 -9.23
C ASP A 66 16.27 7.47 -7.97
N GLU A 67 16.41 6.87 -6.79
CA GLU A 67 16.45 7.59 -5.52
C GLU A 67 17.91 7.86 -5.13
N ASN A 68 18.71 8.48 -6.01
CA ASN A 68 20.08 8.92 -5.72
C ASN A 68 20.97 7.85 -5.06
N SER A 69 21.78 7.15 -5.87
CA SER A 69 23.01 6.50 -5.38
C SER A 69 23.74 7.49 -4.47
N ASN A 70 23.87 7.15 -3.19
CA ASN A 70 24.60 7.92 -2.18
C ASN A 70 25.93 8.44 -2.76
N ASN A 71 25.97 9.72 -3.12
CA ASN A 71 27.18 10.42 -3.58
C ASN A 71 27.53 11.50 -2.56
#